data_AF-A0A1V5E081-F1
#
_entry.id   AF-A0A1V5E081-F1
#
_cell.length_a   1.000
_cell.length_b   1.000
_cell.length_c   1.000
_cell.angle_alpha   90.00
_cell.angle_beta   90.00
_cell.angle_gamma   90.00
#
_symmetry.space_group_name_H-M   'P 1'
#
loop_
_entity.id
_entity.type
_entity.pdbx_description
1 polymer ?
#
loop_
_entity_poly.entity_id
_entity_poly.type
_entity_poly.pdbx_seq_one_letter_code
_entity_poly.pdbx_strand_id
1 'polypeptide(L)'
;MLKIHCPECKQFFLWTDDMPARGKCPNKDCEWTYDIHSALKQNITRHTGTAEKKDLLCPACGGEITARFTVCPHCTNIVLGNKIFKKSYFFVAVCIILIGLSLVFKYLVK
;
A
#
# COMPACT_ATOMS: atom_id res chain seq x y z
N MET A 1 2.70 -12.35 17.67
CA MET A 1 1.24 -12.51 17.80
C MET A 1 0.61 -12.83 16.45
N LEU A 2 0.10 -14.06 16.26
CA LEU A 2 -0.51 -14.51 15.00
C LEU A 2 -1.99 -14.81 15.21
N LYS A 3 -2.87 -14.30 14.35
CA LYS A 3 -4.30 -14.62 14.39
C LYS A 3 -4.56 -15.92 13.65
N ILE A 4 -4.96 -16.97 14.37
CA ILE A 4 -5.30 -18.27 13.79
C ILE A 4 -6.82 -18.42 13.75
N HIS A 5 -7.35 -18.81 12.59
CA HIS A 5 -8.77 -19.09 12.38
C HIS A 5 -9.00 -20.60 12.39
N CYS A 6 -9.96 -21.07 13.18
CA CYS A 6 -10.36 -22.48 13.16
C CYS A 6 -11.48 -22.68 12.12
N PRO A 7 -11.35 -23.65 11.19
CA PRO A 7 -12.37 -23.93 10.19
C PRO A 7 -13.63 -24.60 10.77
N GLU A 8 -13.49 -25.31 11.89
CA GLU A 8 -14.61 -26.05 12.50
C GLU A 8 -15.47 -25.15 13.40
N CYS A 9 -14.87 -24.51 14.40
CA CYS A 9 -15.63 -23.66 15.33
C CYS A 9 -15.86 -22.23 14.81
N LYS A 10 -15.27 -21.86 13.65
CA LYS A 10 -15.28 -20.50 13.05
C LYS A 10 -14.77 -19.38 13.97
N GLN A 11 -14.29 -19.72 15.16
CA GLN A 11 -13.66 -18.78 16.08
C GLN A 11 -12.21 -18.55 15.67
N PHE A 12 -11.69 -17.40 16.07
CA PHE A 12 -10.28 -17.08 15.94
C PHE A 12 -9.68 -16.88 17.32
N PHE A 13 -8.41 -17.23 17.46
CA PHE A 13 -7.64 -16.95 18.66
C PHE A 13 -6.29 -16.36 18.29
N LEU A 14 -5.69 -15.68 19.26
CA LEU A 14 -4.36 -15.11 19.13
C LEU A 14 -3.36 -16.14 19.65
N TRP A 15 -2.48 -16.59 18.78
CA TRP A 15 -1.35 -17.42 19.16
C TRP A 15 -0.18 -16.51 19.63
N THR A 16 0.33 -16.80 20.82
CA THR A 16 1.46 -16.13 21.48
C THR A 16 2.66 -17.07 21.58
N ASP A 17 3.86 -16.53 21.83
CA ASP A 17 5.11 -17.30 21.82
C ASP A 17 5.18 -18.37 22.93
N ASP A 18 4.34 -18.25 23.97
CA ASP A 18 4.21 -19.22 25.07
C ASP A 18 3.37 -20.46 24.70
N MET A 19 2.72 -20.47 23.53
CA MET A 19 1.87 -21.56 23.08
C MET A 19 2.65 -22.54 22.20
N PRO A 20 2.28 -23.84 22.15
CA PRO A 20 3.00 -24.80 21.33
C PRO A 20 2.78 -24.54 19.82
N ALA A 21 3.76 -24.95 19.01
CA ALA A 21 3.75 -24.79 17.55
C ALA A 21 2.60 -25.55 16.85
N ARG A 22 2.14 -26.63 17.49
CA ARG A 22 0.96 -27.41 17.13
C ARG A 22 0.17 -27.68 18.39
N GLY A 23 -1.14 -27.56 18.32
CA GLY A 23 -2.01 -27.77 19.46
C GLY A 23 -3.46 -27.88 19.04
N LYS A 24 -4.33 -28.23 19.99
CA LYS A 24 -5.77 -28.22 19.75
C LYS A 24 -6.30 -26.79 19.81
N CYS A 25 -7.44 -26.57 19.16
CA CYS A 25 -8.20 -25.34 19.31
C CYS A 25 -8.46 -25.07 20.82
N PRO A 26 -8.35 -23.83 21.30
CA PRO A 26 -8.70 -23.49 22.69
C PRO A 26 -10.17 -23.74 23.04
N ASN A 27 -11.03 -23.96 22.03
CA ASN A 27 -12.42 -24.32 22.23
C ASN A 27 -12.54 -25.81 22.60
N LYS A 28 -13.14 -26.09 23.76
CA LYS A 28 -13.29 -27.45 24.33
C LYS A 28 -14.11 -28.38 23.45
N ASP A 29 -15.03 -27.82 22.66
CA ASP A 29 -15.92 -28.58 21.78
C ASP A 29 -15.32 -28.78 20.36
N CYS A 30 -14.08 -28.33 20.16
CA CYS A 30 -13.41 -28.34 18.86
C CYS A 30 -12.09 -29.12 18.95
N GLU A 31 -12.04 -30.28 18.29
CA GLU A 31 -10.84 -31.13 18.28
C GLU A 31 -9.83 -30.76 17.18
N TRP A 32 -10.13 -29.72 16.41
CA TRP A 32 -9.26 -29.25 15.34
C TRP A 32 -7.86 -28.91 15.85
N THR A 33 -6.84 -29.44 15.18
CA THR A 33 -5.43 -29.18 15.50
C THR A 33 -4.89 -28.07 14.61
N TYR A 34 -4.35 -27.01 15.20
CA TYR A 34 -3.70 -25.93 14.48
C TYR A 34 -2.21 -26.26 14.24
N ASP A 35 -1.69 -25.86 13.07
CA ASP A 35 -0.25 -25.81 12.79
C ASP A 35 0.13 -24.38 12.39
N ILE A 36 0.98 -23.74 13.19
CA ILE A 36 1.40 -22.35 12.95
C ILE A 36 2.10 -22.20 11.61
N HIS A 37 2.89 -23.17 11.15
CA HIS A 37 3.61 -23.02 9.88
C HIS A 37 2.62 -22.86 8.73
N SER A 38 1.52 -23.62 8.77
CA SER A 38 0.45 -23.50 7.79
C SER A 38 -0.30 -22.17 7.92
N ALA A 39 -0.60 -21.72 9.14
CA ALA A 39 -1.29 -20.45 9.40
C ALA A 39 -0.42 -19.24 9.01
N LEU A 40 0.88 -19.30 9.28
CA LEU A 40 1.87 -18.28 8.92
C LEU A 40 2.01 -18.21 7.40
N LYS A 41 2.15 -19.36 6.72
CA LYS A 41 2.18 -19.42 5.25
C LYS A 41 0.93 -18.79 4.65
N GLN A 42 -0.26 -19.13 5.15
CA GLN A 42 -1.51 -18.51 4.70
C GLN A 42 -1.56 -17.01 4.95
N ASN A 43 -1.06 -16.54 6.10
CA ASN A 43 -1.06 -15.11 6.41
C ASN A 43 -0.10 -14.34 5.51
N ILE A 44 1.09 -14.88 5.26
CA ILE A 44 2.05 -14.32 4.30
C ILE A 44 1.42 -14.27 2.91
N THR A 45 0.80 -15.35 2.42
CA THR A 45 0.14 -15.36 1.11
C THR A 45 -0.98 -14.33 0.99
N ARG A 46 -1.76 -14.09 2.06
CA ARG A 46 -2.77 -13.01 2.08
C ARG A 46 -2.12 -11.64 1.97
N HIS A 47 -1.05 -11.40 2.72
CA HIS A 47 -0.36 -10.12 2.72
C HIS A 47 0.40 -9.84 1.41
N THR A 48 1.03 -10.85 0.81
CA THR A 48 1.71 -10.70 -0.48
C THR A 48 0.72 -10.61 -1.65
N GLY A 49 -0.35 -11.41 -1.64
CA GLY A 49 -1.39 -11.35 -2.67
C GLY A 49 -2.19 -10.03 -2.70
N THR A 50 -2.27 -9.33 -1.56
CA THR A 50 -2.91 -7.99 -1.49
C THR A 50 -1.96 -6.87 -1.95
N ALA A 51 -0.65 -7.10 -1.96
CA ALA A 51 0.34 -6.11 -2.39
C ALA A 51 0.51 -6.08 -3.92
N GLU A 52 0.26 -7.20 -4.62
CA GLU A 52 0.52 -7.32 -6.06
C GLU A 52 -0.66 -6.96 -6.98
N LYS A 53 -1.88 -6.80 -6.47
CA LYS A 53 -3.07 -6.59 -7.32
C LYS A 53 -4.01 -5.49 -6.82
N LYS A 54 -3.46 -4.33 -6.50
CA LYS A 54 -4.29 -3.13 -6.54
C LYS A 54 -3.99 -2.45 -7.86
N ASP A 55 -4.83 -2.72 -8.86
CA ASP A 55 -4.86 -1.94 -10.09
C ASP A 55 -5.02 -0.48 -9.66
N LEU A 56 -3.93 0.28 -9.75
CA LEU A 56 -3.93 1.67 -9.32
C LEU A 56 -4.61 2.45 -10.43
N LEU A 57 -5.85 2.86 -10.20
CA LEU A 57 -6.60 3.64 -11.17
C LEU A 57 -6.20 5.13 -11.10
N CYS A 58 -6.20 5.78 -12.26
CA CYS A 58 -5.99 7.22 -12.36
C CYS A 58 -7.16 7.98 -11.72
N PRO A 59 -6.93 8.88 -10.76
CA PRO A 59 -8.01 9.69 -10.18
C PRO A 59 -8.62 10.69 -11.17
N ALA A 60 -8.00 10.93 -12.34
CA ALA A 60 -8.51 11.86 -13.35
C ALA A 60 -9.40 11.19 -14.40
N CYS A 61 -8.98 10.02 -14.90
CA CYS A 61 -9.61 9.36 -16.05
C CYS A 61 -10.00 7.90 -15.79
N GLY A 62 -9.68 7.35 -14.62
CA GLY A 62 -9.95 5.96 -14.28
C GLY A 62 -9.07 4.93 -15.01
N GLY A 63 -8.10 5.35 -15.83
CA GLY A 63 -7.20 4.43 -16.53
C GLY A 63 -6.22 3.73 -15.59
N GLU A 64 -5.80 2.51 -15.92
CA GLU A 64 -4.84 1.75 -15.12
C GLU A 64 -3.46 2.42 -15.11
N ILE A 65 -2.84 2.44 -13.94
CA ILE A 65 -1.53 3.01 -13.69
C ILE A 65 -0.66 1.97 -12.99
N THR A 66 0.61 1.87 -13.42
CA THR A 66 1.59 0.93 -12.88
C THR A 66 2.18 1.34 -11.53
N ALA A 67 2.13 2.63 -11.16
CA ALA A 67 2.61 3.10 -9.85
C ALA A 67 1.90 4.40 -9.41
N ARG A 68 2.01 4.73 -8.12
CA ARG A 68 1.47 5.97 -7.54
C ARG A 68 2.19 7.24 -8.03
N PHE A 69 3.33 7.09 -8.70
CA PHE A 69 4.11 8.18 -9.28
C PHE A 69 4.41 7.85 -10.74
N THR A 70 3.51 8.20 -11.65
CA THR A 70 3.74 8.00 -13.09
C THR A 70 2.99 9.07 -13.89
N VAL A 71 3.31 9.13 -15.17
CA VAL A 71 2.51 9.85 -16.16
C VAL A 71 1.41 8.89 -16.64
N CYS A 72 0.15 9.27 -16.48
CA CYS A 72 -0.95 8.44 -16.96
C CYS A 72 -0.94 8.42 -18.51
N PRO A 73 -0.95 7.24 -19.16
CA PRO A 73 -0.90 7.14 -20.62
C PRO A 73 -2.18 7.66 -21.30
N HIS A 74 -3.33 7.60 -20.61
CA HIS A 74 -4.62 8.01 -21.17
C HIS A 74 -4.86 9.52 -21.13
N CYS A 75 -4.41 10.22 -20.09
CA CYS A 75 -4.67 11.65 -19.91
C CYS A 75 -3.43 12.53 -19.93
N THR A 76 -2.22 11.95 -20.04
CA THR A 76 -0.90 12.64 -20.00
C THR A 76 -0.66 13.54 -18.80
N ASN A 77 -1.49 13.45 -17.76
CA ASN A 77 -1.28 14.15 -16.50
C ASN A 77 -0.31 13.37 -15.61
N ILE A 78 0.50 14.11 -14.87
CA ILE A 78 1.42 13.54 -13.88
C ILE A 78 0.58 13.24 -12.63
N VAL A 79 0.55 11.97 -12.22
CA VAL A 79 -0.17 11.51 -11.03
C VAL A 79 0.84 11.35 -9.90
N LEU A 80 0.67 12.14 -8.83
CA LEU A 80 1.40 12.04 -7.56
C LEU A 80 0.44 11.57 -6.48
N GLY A 81 0.33 10.25 -6.30
CA GLY A 81 -0.60 9.65 -5.36
C GLY A 81 -2.05 10.02 -5.70
N ASN A 82 -2.68 10.84 -4.86
CA ASN A 82 -4.06 11.32 -5.06
C ASN A 82 -4.14 12.71 -5.74
N LYS A 83 -3.00 13.35 -6.06
CA LYS A 83 -2.98 14.67 -6.68
C LYS A 83 -2.58 14.56 -8.16
N ILE A 84 -3.30 15.26 -9.01
CA ILE A 84 -3.09 15.32 -10.46
C ILE A 84 -2.48 16.67 -10.78
N PHE A 85 -1.32 16.68 -11.44
CA PHE A 85 -0.69 17.90 -11.94
C PHE A 85 -0.81 17.96 -13.46
N LYS A 86 -1.49 19.01 -13.96
CA LYS A 86 -1.55 19.30 -15.40
C LYS A 86 -0.18 19.78 -15.87
N LYS A 87 0.25 19.29 -17.03
CA LYS A 87 1.55 19.64 -17.67
C LYS A 87 1.77 21.16 -17.80
N SER A 88 0.71 21.94 -17.99
CA SER A 88 0.76 23.41 -18.06
C SER A 88 1.28 24.06 -16.76
N TYR A 89 0.97 23.51 -15.58
CA TYR A 89 1.47 24.06 -14.31
C TYR A 89 2.97 23.84 -14.11
N PHE A 90 3.55 22.82 -14.73
CA PHE A 90 4.99 22.59 -14.65
C PHE A 90 5.77 23.75 -15.30
N PHE A 91 5.31 24.22 -16.46
CA PHE A 91 5.95 25.33 -17.16
C PHE A 91 5.84 26.64 -16.36
N VAL A 92 4.66 26.91 -15.79
CA VAL A 92 4.44 28.08 -14.93
C VAL A 92 5.31 28.02 -13.67
N ALA A 93 5.43 26.85 -13.03
CA ALA A 93 6.29 26.67 -11.86
C ALA A 93 7.76 26.95 -12.18
N VAL A 94 8.27 26.45 -13.31
CA VAL A 94 9.64 26.72 -13.78
C VAL A 94 9.86 28.22 -14.01
N CYS A 95 8.91 28.91 -14.67
CA CYS A 95 8.99 30.35 -14.85
C CYS A 95 9.04 31.11 -13.51
N ILE A 96 8.19 30.75 -12.54
CA ILE A 96 8.18 31.39 -11.21
C ILE A 96 9.51 31.16 -10.48
N ILE A 97 10.08 29.96 -10.54
CA ILE A 97 11.38 29.65 -9.94
C ILE A 97 12.49 30.49 -10.57
N LEU A 98 12.51 30.62 -11.90
CA LEU A 98 13.50 31.44 -12.61
C LEU A 98 13.37 32.92 -12.25
N ILE A 99 12.15 33.45 -12.15
CA ILE A 99 11.90 34.83 -11.72
C ILE A 99 12.35 35.04 -10.28
N GLY A 100 12.04 34.11 -9.37
CA GLY A 100 12.49 34.14 -7.99
C GLY A 100 14.01 34.13 -7.87
N LEU A 101 14.68 33.23 -8.59
CA LEU A 101 16.15 33.18 -8.65
C LEU A 101 16.73 34.48 -9.21
N SER A 102 16.14 35.04 -10.26
CA SER A 102 16.58 36.32 -10.84
C SER A 102 16.47 37.45 -9.81
N LEU A 103 15.39 37.51 -9.04
CA LEU A 103 15.22 38.50 -7.97
C LEU A 103 16.21 38.27 -6.82
N VAL A 104 16.43 37.03 -6.40
CA VAL A 104 17.40 36.69 -5.36
C VAL A 104 18.82 37.09 -5.81
N PHE A 105 19.23 36.74 -7.02
CA PHE A 105 20.53 37.17 -7.55
C PHE A 105 20.65 38.69 -7.64
N LYS A 106 19.58 39.40 -8.01
CA LYS A 106 19.62 40.86 -8.17
C LYS A 106 19.62 41.63 -6.84
N TYR A 107 18.94 41.12 -5.82
CA TYR A 107 18.69 41.86 -4.57
C TYR A 107 19.44 41.28 -3.35
N LEU A 108 19.83 40.02 -3.40
CA LEU A 108 20.44 39.28 -2.28
C LEU A 108 21.93 38.98 -2.51
N VAL A 109 22.39 38.99 -3.77
CA VAL A 109 23.81 38.97 -4.13
C VAL A 109 24.22 40.39 -4.52
N LYS A 110 24.43 41.24 -3.50
CA LYS A 110 25.06 42.55 -3.63
C LYS A 110 26.26 42.63 -2.70
#